data_AF-A0A3C2B618-F1
#
_entry.id   AF-A0A3C2B618-F1
#
_cell.length_a   1.000
_cell.length_b   1.000
_cell.length_c   1.000
_cell.angle_alpha   90.00
_cell.angle_beta   90.00
_cell.angle_gamma   90.00
#
_symmetry.space_group_name_H-M   'P 1'
#
loop_
_entity.id
_entity.type
_entity.pdbx_description
1 polymer ?
#
loop_
_entity_poly.entity_id
_entity_poly.type
_entity_poly.pdbx_seq_one_letter_code
_entity_poly.pdbx_strand_id
1 'polypeptide(L)'
;MSQRHRSQDSAPVPKMDMRAHAHNERHRINSELQSVAAKVSAGYEPDEVHEPGRAWVPEHHRTRKASGGGKSLRHWKVKAWKRRSTVRKAKAQAMRLAGDQP
;
A
#
# COMPACT_ATOMS: atom_id res chain seq x y z
N MET A 1 5.66 -4.76 -33.29
CA MET A 1 4.47 -4.06 -32.77
C MET A 1 4.03 -4.72 -31.48
N SER A 2 4.20 -4.04 -30.34
CA SER A 2 3.77 -4.56 -29.04
C SER A 2 2.80 -3.56 -28.45
N GLN A 3 1.52 -3.74 -28.80
CA GLN A 3 0.39 -3.06 -28.19
C GLN A 3 0.26 -3.57 -26.76
N ARG A 4 1.01 -2.99 -25.83
CA ARG A 4 0.87 -3.29 -24.40
C ARG A 4 0.25 -2.09 -23.73
N HIS A 5 -0.81 -2.38 -22.98
CA HIS A 5 -1.54 -1.50 -22.06
C HIS A 5 -2.70 -0.70 -22.70
N ARG A 6 -3.67 -1.46 -23.25
CA ARG A 6 -5.10 -1.12 -23.13
C ARG A 6 -5.48 -1.18 -21.65
N SER A 7 -5.53 -0.02 -21.01
CA SER A 7 -6.34 0.27 -19.82
C SER A 7 -6.18 1.77 -19.51
N GLN A 8 -6.63 2.62 -20.44
CA GLN A 8 -6.92 4.02 -20.18
C GLN A 8 -8.29 4.09 -19.48
N ASP A 9 -8.40 3.57 -18.27
CA ASP A 9 -9.56 3.81 -17.42
C ASP A 9 -9.04 4.42 -16.12
N SER A 10 -8.90 5.75 -16.14
CA SER A 10 -8.41 6.64 -15.06
C SER A 10 -6.94 6.49 -14.66
N ALA A 11 -6.19 7.60 -14.74
CA ALA A 11 -4.91 7.72 -14.07
C ALA A 11 -5.12 7.56 -12.55
N PRO A 12 -4.29 6.76 -11.84
CA PRO A 12 -4.44 6.61 -10.40
C PRO A 12 -4.28 7.98 -9.73
N VAL A 13 -5.21 8.30 -8.83
CA VAL A 13 -5.22 9.55 -8.06
C VAL A 13 -3.83 9.79 -7.46
N PRO A 14 -3.23 10.99 -7.63
CA PRO A 14 -1.94 11.31 -7.07
C PRO A 14 -1.86 10.97 -5.58
N LYS A 15 -0.75 10.36 -5.15
CA LYS A 15 -0.54 9.95 -3.74
C LYS A 15 -0.68 11.10 -2.74
N MET A 16 -0.45 12.33 -3.20
CA MET A 16 -0.60 13.55 -2.41
C MET A 16 -2.06 13.79 -2.05
N ASP A 17 -2.97 13.64 -3.03
CA ASP A 17 -4.40 13.81 -2.83
C ASP A 17 -4.95 12.72 -1.89
N MET A 18 -4.47 11.48 -2.01
CA MET A 18 -4.83 10.41 -1.06
C MET A 18 -4.44 10.75 0.39
N ARG A 19 -3.27 11.36 0.59
CA ARG A 19 -2.81 11.79 1.92
C ARG A 19 -3.62 12.97 2.44
N ALA A 20 -3.96 13.92 1.57
CA ALA A 20 -4.82 15.06 1.91
C ALA A 20 -6.22 14.58 2.32
N HIS A 21 -6.83 13.67 1.54
CA HIS A 21 -8.11 13.06 1.90
C HIS A 21 -8.05 12.34 3.24
N ALA A 22 -7.02 11.52 3.49
CA ALA A 22 -6.85 10.83 4.77
C ALA A 22 -6.58 11.78 5.95
N HIS A 23 -5.94 12.93 5.70
CA HIS A 23 -5.73 13.97 6.71
C HIS A 23 -7.04 14.70 7.03
N ASN A 24 -7.78 15.11 6.01
CA ASN A 24 -9.07 15.77 6.15
C ASN A 24 -10.08 14.87 6.86
N GLU A 25 -10.10 13.57 6.54
CA GLU A 25 -11.00 12.62 7.19
C GLU A 25 -10.67 12.45 8.69
N ARG A 26 -9.38 12.36 9.04
CA ARG A 26 -8.96 12.34 10.45
C ARG A 26 -9.35 13.62 11.19
N HIS A 27 -9.21 14.77 10.53
CA HIS A 27 -9.62 16.05 11.12
C HIS A 27 -11.14 16.14 11.34
N ARG A 28 -11.95 15.70 10.37
CA ARG A 28 -13.41 15.63 10.49
C ARG A 28 -13.81 14.79 11.72
N ILE A 29 -13.27 13.57 11.81
CA ILE A 29 -13.54 12.65 12.93
C ILE A 29 -13.15 13.28 14.27
N ASN A 30 -11.96 13.88 14.36
CA ASN A 30 -11.50 14.48 15.61
C ASN A 30 -12.39 15.66 16.06
N SER A 31 -12.84 16.50 15.12
CA SER A 31 -13.77 17.60 15.42
C SER A 31 -15.13 17.10 15.90
N GLU A 32 -15.66 16.04 15.28
CA GLU A 32 -16.92 15.42 15.69
C GLU A 32 -16.79 14.80 17.09
N LEU A 33 -15.70 14.08 17.39
CA LEU A 33 -15.42 13.54 18.72
C LEU A 33 -15.29 14.63 19.78
N GLN A 34 -14.63 15.75 19.46
CA GLN A 34 -14.53 16.88 20.37
C GLN A 34 -15.90 17.50 20.66
N SER A 35 -16.79 17.56 19.66
CA SER A 35 -18.15 18.06 19.85
C SER A 35 -18.98 17.15 20.76
N VAL A 36 -18.81 15.83 20.65
CA VAL A 36 -19.46 14.81 21.50
C VAL A 36 -18.94 14.94 22.93
N ALA A 37 -17.62 15.02 23.11
CA ALA A 37 -17.00 15.18 24.42
C ALA A 37 -17.46 16.47 25.13
N ALA A 38 -17.63 17.56 24.37
CA ALA A 38 -18.15 18.82 24.90
C ALA A 38 -19.60 18.71 25.38
N LYS A 39 -20.46 17.98 24.65
CA LYS A 39 -21.85 17.73 25.04
C LYS A 39 -21.95 16.90 26.33
N VAL A 40 -21.18 15.81 26.42
CA VAL A 40 -21.13 14.98 27.63
C VAL A 40 -20.62 15.79 28.83
N SER A 41 -19.56 16.59 28.63
CA SER A 41 -19.02 17.46 29.69
C SER A 41 -20.01 18.54 30.15
N ALA A 42 -20.93 18.96 29.28
CA ALA A 42 -22.00 19.90 29.61
C ALA A 42 -23.16 19.27 30.40
N GLY A 43 -23.07 17.97 30.74
CA GLY A 43 -24.05 17.26 31.57
C GLY A 43 -25.18 16.61 30.78
N TYR A 44 -25.03 16.43 29.46
CA TYR A 44 -25.95 15.60 28.69
C TYR A 44 -25.75 14.13 29.05
N GLU A 45 -26.85 13.41 29.26
CA GLU A 45 -26.82 11.97 29.49
C GLU A 45 -26.20 11.27 28.27
N PRO A 46 -25.25 10.32 28.45
CA PRO A 46 -24.56 9.65 27.35
C PRO A 46 -25.51 8.99 26.33
N ASP A 47 -26.68 8.56 26.77
CA ASP A 47 -27.70 7.92 25.93
C ASP A 47 -28.46 8.92 25.03
N GLU A 48 -28.44 10.22 25.36
CA GLU A 48 -29.00 11.31 24.54
C GLU A 48 -27.97 11.86 23.54
N VAL A 49 -26.69 11.54 23.75
CA VAL A 49 -25.62 11.89 22.83
C VAL A 49 -25.59 10.83 21.74
N HIS A 50 -26.12 11.19 20.57
CA HIS A 50 -26.05 10.34 19.39
C HIS A 50 -24.59 9.95 19.14
N GLU A 51 -24.25 8.67 19.38
CA GLU A 51 -22.99 8.10 18.94
C GLU A 51 -22.87 8.44 17.46
N PRO A 52 -21.83 9.16 17.02
CA PRO A 52 -21.60 9.34 15.60
C PRO A 52 -21.50 7.92 15.04
N GLY A 53 -22.54 7.49 14.31
CA GLY A 53 -22.85 6.08 14.11
C GLY A 53 -21.84 5.36 13.23
N ARG A 54 -22.05 4.05 12.96
CA ARG A 54 -21.21 3.16 12.11
C ARG A 54 -20.63 3.75 10.80
N ALA A 55 -21.09 4.90 10.33
CA ALA A 55 -20.50 5.69 9.27
C ALA A 55 -19.03 6.15 9.52
N TRP A 56 -18.56 6.24 10.78
CA TRP A 56 -17.15 6.55 11.07
C TRP A 56 -16.24 5.31 11.10
N VAL A 57 -16.82 4.12 11.29
CA VAL A 57 -16.09 2.87 11.12
C VAL A 57 -15.81 2.78 9.64
N PRO A 58 -14.55 2.89 9.18
CA PRO A 58 -14.25 2.69 7.77
C PRO A 58 -14.83 1.35 7.40
N GLU A 59 -15.71 1.30 6.39
CA GLU A 59 -16.24 0.04 5.87
C GLU A 59 -15.03 -0.87 5.74
N HIS A 60 -15.05 -2.01 6.44
CA HIS A 60 -13.89 -2.89 6.57
C HIS A 60 -13.63 -3.43 5.18
N HIS A 61 -12.88 -2.66 4.39
CA HIS A 61 -12.73 -2.84 2.98
C HIS A 61 -11.90 -4.11 2.89
N ARG A 62 -12.58 -5.25 2.74
CA ARG A 62 -12.06 -6.48 2.14
C ARG A 62 -11.70 -6.11 0.70
N THR A 63 -10.73 -5.20 0.57
CA THR A 63 -10.10 -4.87 -0.68
C THR A 63 -9.48 -6.16 -1.15
N ARG A 64 -10.00 -6.65 -2.27
CA ARG A 64 -9.18 -7.43 -3.21
C ARG A 64 -7.83 -6.73 -3.23
N LYS A 65 -6.80 -7.41 -2.71
CA LYS A 65 -5.44 -6.87 -2.60
C LYS A 65 -5.14 -6.17 -3.92
N ALA A 66 -5.14 -4.84 -3.93
CA ALA A 66 -4.63 -4.12 -5.08
C ALA A 66 -3.26 -4.72 -5.32
N SER A 67 -3.04 -5.29 -6.50
CA SER A 67 -1.75 -5.86 -6.88
C SER A 67 -0.77 -4.71 -6.97
N GLY A 68 -0.30 -4.25 -5.80
CA GLY A 68 0.63 -3.16 -5.68
C GLY A 68 1.85 -3.53 -6.48
N GLY A 69 2.13 -2.74 -7.51
CA GLY A 69 3.31 -2.91 -8.34
C GLY A 69 4.51 -3.17 -7.44
N GLY A 70 5.24 -4.27 -7.73
CA GLY A 70 6.25 -4.81 -6.84
C GLY A 70 7.19 -3.71 -6.34
N LYS A 71 7.32 -3.60 -5.01
CA LYS A 71 8.21 -2.62 -4.39
C LYS A 71 9.61 -2.78 -5.00
N SER A 72 10.18 -1.68 -5.50
CA SER A 72 11.56 -1.68 -6.00
C SER A 72 12.47 -2.28 -4.93
N LEU A 73 13.26 -3.29 -5.33
CA LEU A 73 14.15 -3.98 -4.41
C LEU A 73 15.22 -2.99 -3.93
N ARG A 74 15.50 -2.99 -2.62
CA ARG A 74 16.61 -2.22 -2.05
C ARG A 74 17.91 -2.55 -2.81
N HIS A 75 18.75 -1.54 -3.05
CA HIS A 75 19.96 -1.65 -3.86
C HIS A 75 20.88 -2.82 -3.45
N TRP A 76 21.05 -3.06 -2.14
CA TRP A 76 21.87 -4.17 -1.63
C TRP A 76 21.33 -5.55 -2.07
N LYS A 77 20.01 -5.71 -2.20
CA LYS A 77 19.37 -6.96 -2.65
C LYS A 77 19.59 -7.19 -4.14
N VAL A 78 19.57 -6.13 -4.95
CA VAL A 78 19.95 -6.18 -6.38
C VAL A 78 21.42 -6.57 -6.54
N LYS A 79 22.33 -5.98 -5.76
CA LYS A 79 23.76 -6.37 -5.76
C LYS A 79 23.95 -7.83 -5.33
N ALA A 80 23.27 -8.28 -4.28
CA ALA A 80 23.32 -9.68 -3.84
C ALA A 80 22.81 -10.64 -4.92
N TRP A 81 21.72 -10.28 -5.62
CA TRP A 81 21.24 -11.04 -6.76
C TRP A 81 22.25 -11.09 -7.91
N LYS A 82 22.85 -9.95 -8.29
CA LYS A 82 23.88 -9.89 -9.34
C LYS A 82 25.09 -10.77 -9.00
N ARG A 83 25.61 -10.70 -7.77
CA ARG A 83 26.69 -11.57 -7.28
C ARG A 83 26.36 -13.05 -7.43
N ARG A 84 25.18 -13.47 -6.94
CA ARG A 84 24.72 -14.87 -7.07
C ARG A 84 24.55 -15.31 -8.52
N SER A 85 24.04 -14.43 -9.37
CA SER A 85 23.86 -14.72 -10.80
C SER A 85 25.20 -14.89 -11.51
N THR A 86 26.22 -14.10 -11.17
CA THR A 86 27.59 -14.30 -11.69
C THR A 86 28.15 -15.66 -11.28
N VAL A 87 28.06 -16.04 -10.01
CA VAL A 87 28.51 -17.35 -9.52
C VAL A 87 27.78 -18.49 -10.24
N ARG A 88 26.47 -18.37 -10.42
CA ARG A 88 25.68 -19.38 -11.16
C ARG A 88 26.13 -19.50 -12.63
N LYS A 89 26.39 -18.39 -13.30
CA LYS A 89 26.89 -18.39 -14.68
C LYS A 89 28.28 -19.02 -14.79
N ALA A 90 29.20 -18.67 -13.88
CA ALA A 90 30.53 -19.26 -13.84
C ALA A 90 30.47 -20.78 -13.60
N LYS A 91 29.63 -21.23 -12.66
CA LYS A 91 29.40 -22.66 -12.42
C LYS A 91 28.82 -23.37 -13.65
N ALA A 92 27.82 -22.76 -14.31
CA ALA A 92 27.23 -23.33 -15.51
C ALA A 92 28.23 -23.41 -16.67
N GLN A 93 29.11 -22.42 -16.83
CA GLN A 93 30.19 -22.46 -17.82
C GLN A 93 31.20 -23.55 -17.50
N ALA A 94 31.63 -23.68 -16.24
CA ALA A 94 32.53 -24.75 -15.82
C ALA A 94 31.93 -26.14 -16.07
N MET A 95 30.64 -26.34 -15.77
CA MET A 95 29.94 -27.61 -16.05
C MET A 95 29.84 -27.91 -17.55
N ARG A 96 29.64 -26.89 -18.39
CA ARG A 96 29.65 -27.06 -19.85
C ARG A 96 31.03 -27.46 -20.35
N LEU A 97 32.07 -26.74 -19.94
CA LEU A 97 33.46 -27.06 -20.31
C LEU A 97 33.89 -28.45 -19.84
N ALA A 98 33.45 -28.88 -18.65
CA ALA A 98 33.72 -30.22 -18.14
C ALA A 98 32.95 -31.32 -18.88
N GLY A 99 31.78 -31.02 -19.46
CA GLY A 99 31.00 -31.95 -20.29
C GLY A 99 31.41 -31.98 -21.76
N ASP A 100 32.22 -31.02 -22.21
CA ASP A 100 32.73 -30.89 -23.59
C ASP A 100 34.19 -31.38 -23.70
N GLN A 101 34.74 -31.94 -22.62
CA GLN A 101 36.00 -32.71 -22.64
C GLN A 101 35.69 -34.15 -23.12
N PRO A 102 36.31 -34.63 -24.20
CA PRO A 102 36.09 -35.98 -24.74
C PRO A 102 36.57 -37.10 -23.81
#